data_AF-A0A923BIY9-F1
#
_entry.id   AF-A0A923BIY9-F1
#
_cell.length_a   1.000
_cell.length_b   1.000
_cell.length_c   1.000
_cell.angle_alpha   90.00
_cell.angle_beta   90.00
_cell.angle_gamma   90.00
#
_symmetry.space_group_name_H-M   'P 1'
#
loop_
_entity.id
_entity.type
_entity.pdbx_description
1 polymer ?
#
loop_
_entity_poly.entity_id
_entity_poly.type
_entity_poly.pdbx_seq_one_letter_code
_entity_poly.pdbx_strand_id
1 'polypeptide(L)'
;MKALRFARYAMAATALLAAPAFAIPVMDGTADVEYGAALSTQNTNTQFGNATSGDPINGGGGSEIDQVFGYISGGRLYVTIAGNLETNFNKFDVFIDSEAGGSNVIDGGVLPAGVDQFCCGGNGTDPNNTGALQRLTGLTFDAGFQADHFLTFTHGFEKLREGLPDQLQFYALTAHYADLTNGVNGRNAALGMQLAQRGLPNVLRGTTADFDTDGNVDGGEFLTWQRNATVTTGATRAMGDADGNGAVDAADLAAWQAKFGFDVANATFGADYFAPQNPNADNSDALIGPTLPGLAPGDLIDKVYAQGAGTVNGNLVTRELEFSLPIDGSDPTNTFKHRNMENIVDLQLAVDNSNIAGVSGNGPYDTPTTDDPQNVRTGIEFSIPLTEIGYTSGPIKLIAFVNNGGHDYLANQVSGEGVLFGNLGGLLPDFELEFPGNQFVTIPAPAVAAAAAVPEPAAALLLLSGLAALGVVRRR
;
A
#
# COMPACT_ATOMS: atom_id res chain seq x y z
N MET A 1 35.58 -70.51 -18.94
CA MET A 1 35.27 -69.55 -17.86
C MET A 1 35.05 -68.18 -18.48
N LYS A 2 33.91 -67.54 -18.13
CA LYS A 2 33.50 -66.14 -18.35
C LYS A 2 33.18 -65.68 -19.79
N ALA A 3 31.90 -65.74 -20.13
CA ALA A 3 31.28 -64.99 -21.22
C ALA A 3 31.04 -63.53 -20.79
N LEU A 4 31.48 -62.58 -21.61
CA LEU A 4 31.24 -61.14 -21.45
C LEU A 4 29.78 -60.82 -21.80
N ARG A 5 29.00 -60.29 -20.85
CA ARG A 5 27.69 -59.67 -21.10
C ARG A 5 27.91 -58.18 -21.35
N PHE A 6 27.60 -57.69 -22.55
CA PHE A 6 27.46 -56.26 -22.82
C PHE A 6 26.09 -55.79 -22.30
N ALA A 7 26.08 -54.99 -21.23
CA ALA A 7 24.91 -54.25 -20.80
C ALA A 7 24.80 -52.97 -21.67
N ARG A 8 23.72 -52.85 -22.43
CA ARG A 8 23.34 -51.60 -23.11
C ARG A 8 22.60 -50.73 -22.10
N TYR A 9 23.22 -49.65 -21.63
CA TYR A 9 22.50 -48.59 -20.92
C TYR A 9 21.81 -47.70 -21.96
N ALA A 10 20.48 -47.77 -22.02
CA ALA A 10 19.68 -46.76 -22.70
C ALA A 10 19.55 -45.56 -21.74
N MET A 11 20.18 -44.44 -22.09
CA MET A 11 20.04 -43.19 -21.37
C MET A 11 18.69 -42.57 -21.78
N ALA A 12 17.69 -42.62 -20.90
CA ALA A 12 16.45 -41.88 -21.10
C ALA A 12 16.73 -40.40 -20.79
N ALA A 13 16.73 -39.55 -21.82
CA ALA A 13 16.77 -38.11 -21.64
C ALA A 13 15.36 -37.63 -21.24
N THR A 14 15.15 -37.41 -19.95
CA THR A 14 13.94 -36.76 -19.45
C THR A 14 14.05 -35.26 -19.73
N ALA A 15 13.30 -34.74 -20.69
CA ALA A 15 13.15 -33.31 -20.88
C ALA A 15 12.30 -32.76 -19.72
N LEU A 16 12.92 -32.08 -18.76
CA LEU A 16 12.18 -31.22 -17.83
C LEU A 16 11.61 -30.06 -18.64
N LEU A 17 10.29 -30.04 -18.83
CA LEU A 17 9.58 -28.84 -19.25
C LEU A 17 9.62 -27.87 -18.06
N ALA A 18 10.38 -26.79 -18.19
CA ALA A 18 10.27 -25.67 -17.28
C ALA A 18 8.87 -25.07 -17.46
N ALA A 19 8.04 -25.14 -16.43
CA ALA A 19 6.82 -24.34 -16.40
C ALA A 19 7.21 -22.85 -16.50
N PRO A 20 6.42 -22.01 -17.19
CA PRO A 20 6.67 -20.58 -17.14
C PRO A 20 6.62 -20.15 -15.67
N ALA A 21 7.69 -19.55 -15.18
CA ALA A 21 7.64 -18.84 -13.91
C ALA A 21 6.68 -17.67 -14.13
N PHE A 22 5.56 -17.65 -13.39
CA PHE A 22 4.71 -16.47 -13.36
C PHE A 22 5.54 -15.35 -12.71
N ALA A 23 5.61 -14.19 -13.37
CA ALA A 23 6.30 -13.05 -12.81
C ALA A 23 5.55 -12.60 -11.53
N ILE A 24 6.31 -12.28 -10.50
CA ILE A 24 5.81 -11.72 -9.24
C ILE A 24 6.03 -10.21 -9.35
N PRO A 25 4.98 -9.39 -9.22
CA PRO A 25 5.13 -7.93 -9.22
C PRO A 25 6.08 -7.48 -8.11
N VAL A 26 6.79 -6.37 -8.35
CA VAL A 26 7.57 -5.73 -7.29
C VAL A 26 6.61 -4.88 -6.46
N MET A 27 6.62 -5.07 -5.14
CA MET A 27 5.79 -4.27 -4.22
C MET A 27 6.39 -2.87 -4.06
N ASP A 28 6.11 -1.97 -5.00
CA ASP A 28 6.64 -0.61 -5.04
C ASP A 28 5.59 0.49 -5.27
N GLY A 29 4.30 0.13 -5.30
CA GLY A 29 3.22 1.08 -5.53
C GLY A 29 2.88 1.27 -7.01
N THR A 30 3.53 0.56 -7.93
CA THR A 30 3.34 0.69 -9.38
C THR A 30 2.60 -0.50 -9.99
N ALA A 31 1.60 -0.22 -10.83
CA ALA A 31 0.95 -1.21 -11.68
C ALA A 31 1.85 -1.59 -12.87
N ASP A 32 2.80 -2.48 -12.61
CA ASP A 32 3.72 -3.07 -13.57
C ASP A 32 3.02 -3.80 -14.74
N VAL A 33 3.81 -4.25 -15.72
CA VAL A 33 3.31 -4.94 -16.92
C VAL A 33 2.57 -6.24 -16.59
N GLU A 34 2.92 -6.90 -15.48
CA GLU A 34 2.33 -8.14 -14.97
C GLU A 34 0.84 -8.01 -14.69
N TYR A 35 0.40 -6.83 -14.24
CA TYR A 35 -1.01 -6.55 -13.97
C TYR A 35 -1.87 -6.48 -15.23
N GLY A 36 -1.27 -6.25 -16.39
CA GLY A 36 -1.97 -6.16 -17.66
C GLY A 36 -2.77 -4.85 -17.82
N ALA A 37 -4.01 -4.97 -18.31
CA ALA A 37 -4.90 -3.84 -18.49
C ALA A 37 -5.62 -3.51 -17.18
N ALA A 38 -5.96 -2.23 -16.99
CA ALA A 38 -6.78 -1.81 -15.86
C ALA A 38 -8.15 -2.53 -15.89
N LEU A 39 -8.60 -2.95 -14.71
CA LEU A 39 -9.91 -3.55 -14.49
C LEU A 39 -11.01 -2.49 -14.38
N SER A 40 -10.64 -1.27 -13.97
CA SER A 40 -11.45 -0.07 -14.10
C SER A 40 -10.57 1.16 -14.32
N THR A 41 -11.10 2.14 -15.05
CA THR A 41 -10.54 3.49 -15.17
C THR A 41 -11.60 4.47 -14.70
N GLN A 42 -11.24 5.35 -13.78
CA GLN A 42 -12.15 6.28 -13.16
C GLN A 42 -12.74 7.24 -14.19
N ASN A 43 -14.02 7.52 -14.06
CA ASN A 43 -14.71 8.50 -14.88
C ASN A 43 -15.24 9.68 -14.05
N THR A 44 -15.18 9.63 -12.72
CA THR A 44 -15.77 10.64 -11.84
C THR A 44 -14.70 11.62 -11.36
N ASN A 45 -14.90 12.91 -11.62
CA ASN A 45 -14.09 13.99 -11.05
C ASN A 45 -14.07 13.93 -9.52
N THR A 46 -12.93 14.13 -8.88
CA THR A 46 -12.81 14.02 -7.42
C THR A 46 -13.26 15.31 -6.72
N GLN A 47 -13.97 15.15 -5.60
CA GLN A 47 -14.24 16.23 -4.65
C GLN A 47 -13.31 16.21 -3.43
N PHE A 48 -12.35 15.29 -3.42
CA PHE A 48 -11.34 15.17 -2.37
C PHE A 48 -10.01 15.82 -2.76
N GLY A 49 -9.98 16.55 -3.88
CA GLY A 49 -8.83 17.29 -4.37
C GLY A 49 -7.91 16.44 -5.26
N ASN A 50 -6.98 17.12 -5.94
CA ASN A 50 -6.00 16.49 -6.83
C ASN A 50 -4.59 16.62 -6.29
N ALA A 51 -3.76 15.64 -6.60
CA ALA A 51 -2.33 15.76 -6.43
C ALA A 51 -1.72 16.78 -7.41
N THR A 52 -0.74 17.54 -6.92
CA THR A 52 -0.06 18.61 -7.64
C THR A 52 1.47 18.57 -7.54
N SER A 53 2.07 17.77 -6.65
CA SER A 53 3.51 17.82 -6.34
C SER A 53 4.33 16.64 -6.86
N GLY A 54 3.73 15.51 -7.22
CA GLY A 54 4.48 14.32 -7.67
C GLY A 54 5.42 13.71 -6.63
N ASP A 55 5.33 14.16 -5.37
CA ASP A 55 6.07 13.58 -4.25
C ASP A 55 5.40 12.26 -3.80
N PRO A 56 6.17 11.15 -3.66
CA PRO A 56 5.63 9.84 -3.32
C PRO A 56 4.89 9.75 -1.98
N ILE A 57 5.18 10.63 -1.04
CA ILE A 57 4.50 10.67 0.26
C ILE A 57 3.46 11.78 0.25
N ASN A 58 3.79 12.98 -0.21
CA ASN A 58 2.99 14.18 -0.10
C ASN A 58 2.62 14.72 -1.48
N GLY A 59 1.68 14.08 -2.17
CA GLY A 59 1.27 14.44 -3.53
C GLY A 59 0.76 15.88 -3.75
N GLY A 60 0.76 16.76 -2.76
CA GLY A 60 0.34 18.17 -2.90
C GLY A 60 -1.16 18.37 -2.67
N GLY A 61 -1.79 17.41 -1.98
CA GLY A 61 -3.22 17.33 -1.73
C GLY A 61 -3.86 16.18 -2.51
N GLY A 62 -5.14 15.92 -2.23
CA GLY A 62 -5.96 15.07 -3.08
C GLY A 62 -5.98 13.59 -2.70
N SER A 63 -7.19 13.05 -2.63
CA SER A 63 -7.43 11.61 -2.63
C SER A 63 -8.30 11.24 -3.83
N GLU A 64 -7.80 10.35 -4.67
CA GLU A 64 -8.46 9.94 -5.90
C GLU A 64 -8.10 8.51 -6.31
N ILE A 65 -9.05 7.85 -6.98
CA ILE A 65 -8.82 6.58 -7.67
C ILE A 65 -8.81 6.90 -9.14
N ASP A 66 -7.77 6.51 -9.87
CA ASP A 66 -7.69 6.68 -11.32
C ASP A 66 -7.84 5.35 -12.05
N GLN A 67 -7.17 4.31 -11.58
CA GLN A 67 -7.27 2.98 -12.15
C GLN A 67 -7.16 1.91 -11.08
N VAL A 68 -7.85 0.79 -11.30
CA VAL A 68 -7.68 -0.40 -10.46
C VAL A 68 -7.13 -1.53 -11.31
N PHE A 69 -6.08 -2.17 -10.81
CA PHE A 69 -5.42 -3.32 -11.40
C PHE A 69 -5.49 -4.50 -10.45
N GLY A 70 -5.52 -5.71 -10.98
CA GLY A 70 -5.50 -6.90 -10.15
C GLY A 70 -4.97 -8.12 -10.87
N TYR A 71 -4.18 -8.91 -10.15
CA TYR A 71 -3.41 -10.01 -10.70
C TYR A 71 -3.27 -11.12 -9.67
N ILE A 72 -3.47 -12.38 -10.10
CA ILE A 72 -3.29 -13.55 -9.23
C ILE A 72 -2.06 -14.33 -9.71
N SER A 73 -1.06 -14.45 -8.84
CA SER A 73 0.20 -15.14 -9.16
C SER A 73 0.86 -15.68 -7.90
N GLY A 74 1.61 -16.78 -8.02
CA GLY A 74 2.39 -17.33 -6.90
C GLY A 74 1.59 -17.67 -5.63
N GLY A 75 0.28 -17.90 -5.74
CA GLY A 75 -0.59 -18.15 -4.58
C GLY A 75 -1.05 -16.89 -3.83
N ARG A 76 -0.85 -15.71 -4.40
CA ARG A 76 -1.27 -14.42 -3.83
C ARG A 76 -2.16 -13.65 -4.81
N LEU A 77 -3.03 -12.82 -4.25
CA LEU A 77 -3.69 -11.73 -4.94
C LEU A 77 -2.77 -10.50 -4.85
N TYR A 78 -2.61 -9.78 -5.96
CA TYR A 78 -1.93 -8.50 -6.06
C TYR A 78 -2.92 -7.48 -6.61
N VAL A 79 -2.96 -6.28 -6.03
CA VAL A 79 -3.87 -5.21 -6.43
C VAL A 79 -3.11 -3.88 -6.37
N THR A 80 -3.25 -3.07 -7.41
CA THR A 80 -2.85 -1.67 -7.39
C THR A 80 -4.10 -0.81 -7.57
N ILE A 81 -4.35 0.07 -6.61
CA ILE A 81 -5.30 1.17 -6.71
C ILE A 81 -4.48 2.40 -7.06
N ALA A 82 -4.36 2.66 -8.35
CA ALA A 82 -3.60 3.78 -8.88
C ALA A 82 -4.39 5.09 -8.70
N GLY A 83 -3.67 6.17 -8.42
CA GLY A 83 -4.20 7.46 -7.99
C GLY A 83 -3.47 7.93 -6.74
N ASN A 84 -4.11 8.77 -5.94
CA ASN A 84 -3.48 9.34 -4.75
C ASN A 84 -4.31 9.09 -3.49
N LEU A 85 -3.60 8.94 -2.37
CA LEU A 85 -4.18 9.10 -1.04
C LEU A 85 -3.47 10.29 -0.39
N GLU A 86 -4.22 11.29 0.06
CA GLU A 86 -3.63 12.42 0.76
C GLU A 86 -3.10 11.99 2.14
N THR A 87 -1.96 12.56 2.52
CA THR A 87 -1.22 12.33 3.78
C THR A 87 -1.90 12.99 4.99
N ASN A 88 -3.22 12.91 5.06
CA ASN A 88 -4.08 13.53 6.06
C ASN A 88 -4.97 12.50 6.79
N PHE A 89 -4.61 11.22 6.69
CA PHE A 89 -5.33 10.08 7.23
C PHE A 89 -6.67 9.78 6.58
N ASN A 90 -6.95 10.29 5.37
CA ASN A 90 -7.96 9.68 4.50
C ASN A 90 -7.69 8.18 4.32
N LYS A 91 -8.72 7.43 3.94
CA LYS A 91 -8.72 5.97 3.88
C LYS A 91 -8.95 5.50 2.46
N PHE A 92 -8.23 4.46 2.06
CA PHE A 92 -8.74 3.53 1.06
C PHE A 92 -9.38 2.35 1.78
N ASP A 93 -10.71 2.26 1.69
CA ASP A 93 -11.48 1.14 2.17
C ASP A 93 -11.67 0.14 1.01
N VAL A 94 -11.31 -1.12 1.25
CA VAL A 94 -11.31 -2.18 0.24
C VAL A 94 -12.09 -3.38 0.77
N PHE A 95 -13.09 -3.82 0.02
CA PHE A 95 -13.78 -5.07 0.28
C PHE A 95 -13.48 -6.09 -0.81
N ILE A 96 -13.34 -7.35 -0.42
CA ILE A 96 -13.04 -8.47 -1.30
C ILE A 96 -14.14 -9.52 -1.15
N ASP A 97 -14.67 -9.95 -2.29
CA ASP A 97 -15.57 -11.11 -2.44
C ASP A 97 -14.76 -12.18 -3.18
N SER A 98 -14.34 -13.21 -2.44
CA SER A 98 -13.40 -14.24 -2.90
C SER A 98 -13.86 -15.66 -2.60
N GLU A 99 -14.94 -15.81 -1.83
CA GLU A 99 -15.53 -17.10 -1.49
C GLU A 99 -17.06 -17.05 -1.42
N ALA A 100 -17.69 -18.21 -1.28
CA ALA A 100 -19.14 -18.26 -1.18
C ALA A 100 -19.59 -17.84 0.22
N GLY A 101 -20.31 -16.73 0.32
CA GLY A 101 -20.79 -16.25 1.60
C GLY A 101 -20.90 -14.74 1.61
N GLY A 102 -20.27 -14.13 2.60
CA GLY A 102 -20.12 -12.69 2.71
C GLY A 102 -21.37 -11.87 3.02
N SER A 103 -21.15 -10.57 3.13
CA SER A 103 -22.16 -9.56 3.45
C SER A 103 -22.32 -8.60 2.27
N ASN A 104 -23.53 -8.53 1.71
CA ASN A 104 -23.86 -7.48 0.74
C ASN A 104 -24.18 -6.14 1.40
N VAL A 105 -24.79 -6.20 2.59
CA VAL A 105 -25.05 -5.03 3.43
C VAL A 105 -24.15 -5.11 4.64
N ILE A 106 -23.38 -4.05 4.88
CA ILE A 106 -22.55 -3.94 6.07
C ILE A 106 -23.43 -3.65 7.27
N ASP A 107 -23.47 -4.59 8.22
CA ASP A 107 -24.08 -4.41 9.53
C ASP A 107 -22.99 -4.53 10.60
N GLY A 108 -22.51 -3.38 11.09
CA GLY A 108 -21.46 -3.33 12.10
C GLY A 108 -21.87 -3.95 13.45
N GLY A 109 -23.15 -4.22 13.68
CA GLY A 109 -23.64 -4.91 14.88
C GLY A 109 -23.37 -6.42 14.87
N VAL A 110 -23.10 -7.01 13.70
CA VAL A 110 -22.87 -8.45 13.53
C VAL A 110 -21.50 -8.80 12.95
N LEU A 111 -20.70 -7.79 12.62
CA LEU A 111 -19.35 -7.91 12.06
C LEU A 111 -18.26 -7.63 13.11
N PRO A 112 -16.98 -7.93 12.82
CA PRO A 112 -15.89 -7.63 13.74
C PRO A 112 -15.87 -6.17 14.17
N ALA A 113 -15.67 -5.94 15.46
CA ALA A 113 -15.57 -4.61 16.07
C ALA A 113 -14.09 -4.20 16.24
N GLY A 114 -13.84 -2.90 16.30
CA GLY A 114 -12.52 -2.34 16.60
C GLY A 114 -11.50 -2.37 15.45
N VAL A 115 -11.94 -2.67 14.22
CA VAL A 115 -11.09 -2.53 13.02
C VAL A 115 -10.72 -1.05 12.86
N ASP A 116 -9.42 -0.76 12.79
CA ASP A 116 -8.89 0.61 12.84
C ASP A 116 -9.44 1.43 14.03
N GLN A 117 -9.59 0.82 15.23
CA GLN A 117 -10.13 1.48 16.43
C GLN A 117 -9.53 2.85 16.81
N PHE A 118 -8.39 3.22 16.21
CA PHE A 118 -7.70 4.48 16.46
C PHE A 118 -8.27 5.65 15.64
N CYS A 119 -8.91 5.40 14.49
CA CYS A 119 -9.65 6.40 13.70
C CYS A 119 -10.74 7.12 14.50
N CYS A 120 -11.33 6.38 15.44
CA CYS A 120 -12.71 6.60 15.81
C CYS A 120 -12.86 7.08 17.27
N GLY A 121 -11.83 7.77 17.76
CA GLY A 121 -11.81 8.48 19.05
C GLY A 121 -11.30 7.68 20.24
N GLY A 122 -10.85 6.44 20.03
CA GLY A 122 -10.56 5.51 21.11
C GLY A 122 -9.13 5.56 21.67
N ASN A 123 -8.13 6.05 20.94
CA ASN A 123 -6.72 5.71 21.23
C ASN A 123 -6.51 4.19 21.48
N GLY A 124 -7.34 3.32 20.90
CA GLY A 124 -7.33 1.87 21.17
C GLY A 124 -7.91 1.45 22.52
N THR A 125 -8.63 2.37 23.17
CA THR A 125 -9.25 2.24 24.49
C THR A 125 -10.76 2.54 24.45
N ASP A 126 -11.36 2.65 23.25
CA ASP A 126 -12.80 2.90 23.12
C ASP A 126 -13.59 1.75 23.79
N PRO A 127 -14.34 2.03 24.88
CA PRO A 127 -15.10 1.00 25.57
C PRO A 127 -16.22 0.40 24.72
N ASN A 128 -16.64 1.07 23.64
CA ASN A 128 -17.64 0.57 22.70
C ASN A 128 -17.01 -0.25 21.56
N ASN A 129 -15.67 -0.27 21.46
CA ASN A 129 -14.91 -0.93 20.42
C ASN A 129 -15.37 -0.53 18.99
N THR A 130 -15.72 0.75 18.79
CA THR A 130 -16.21 1.26 17.51
C THR A 130 -15.05 1.32 16.52
N GLY A 131 -15.14 0.55 15.44
CA GLY A 131 -14.20 0.58 14.33
C GLY A 131 -14.83 0.99 13.01
N ALA A 132 -14.06 0.85 11.94
CA ALA A 132 -14.46 1.15 10.56
C ALA A 132 -15.79 0.47 10.19
N LEU A 133 -15.95 -0.83 10.44
CA LEU A 133 -17.17 -1.57 10.08
C LEU A 133 -18.41 -1.08 10.84
N GLN A 134 -18.26 -0.56 12.07
CA GLN A 134 -19.38 0.06 12.79
C GLN A 134 -19.77 1.42 12.17
N ARG A 135 -18.79 2.19 11.69
CA ARG A 135 -19.01 3.46 10.98
C ARG A 135 -19.60 3.25 9.57
N LEU A 136 -19.32 2.10 8.96
CA LEU A 136 -19.82 1.69 7.65
C LEU A 136 -21.17 0.94 7.69
N THR A 137 -21.88 0.96 8.83
CA THR A 137 -23.19 0.30 8.95
C THR A 137 -24.23 0.91 8.02
N GLY A 138 -24.79 0.12 7.11
CA GLY A 138 -25.81 0.51 6.14
C GLY A 138 -25.29 0.59 4.70
N LEU A 139 -23.97 0.52 4.49
CA LEU A 139 -23.39 0.41 3.14
C LEU A 139 -23.92 -0.84 2.44
N THR A 140 -24.48 -0.67 1.24
CA THR A 140 -24.98 -1.78 0.43
C THR A 140 -24.23 -1.82 -0.90
N PHE A 141 -23.64 -2.98 -1.22
CA PHE A 141 -22.89 -3.20 -2.46
C PHE A 141 -23.81 -3.56 -3.62
N ASP A 142 -23.31 -3.40 -4.85
CA ASP A 142 -23.99 -3.84 -6.07
C ASP A 142 -24.44 -5.30 -6.03
N ALA A 143 -25.46 -5.63 -6.81
CA ALA A 143 -25.97 -6.99 -6.91
C ALA A 143 -24.87 -7.98 -7.30
N GLY A 144 -24.77 -9.05 -6.50
CA GLY A 144 -23.80 -10.12 -6.72
C GLY A 144 -22.42 -9.85 -6.13
N PHE A 145 -22.22 -8.76 -5.38
CA PHE A 145 -21.05 -8.58 -4.54
C PHE A 145 -21.39 -8.91 -3.08
N GLN A 146 -20.64 -9.85 -2.50
CA GLN A 146 -20.79 -10.28 -1.11
C GLN A 146 -19.44 -10.16 -0.40
N ALA A 147 -19.24 -9.10 0.39
CA ALA A 147 -17.95 -8.88 1.03
C ALA A 147 -17.60 -10.00 2.03
N ASP A 148 -16.48 -10.67 1.79
CA ASP A 148 -15.90 -11.67 2.69
C ASP A 148 -14.78 -11.09 3.54
N HIS A 149 -14.00 -10.16 2.98
CA HIS A 149 -12.85 -9.56 3.64
C HIS A 149 -12.85 -8.04 3.50
N PHE A 150 -12.34 -7.37 4.52
CA PHE A 150 -12.18 -5.92 4.56
C PHE A 150 -10.72 -5.57 4.85
N LEU A 151 -10.18 -4.65 4.06
CA LEU A 151 -8.90 -4.00 4.27
C LEU A 151 -9.11 -2.49 4.30
N THR A 152 -8.35 -1.80 5.13
CA THR A 152 -8.27 -0.34 5.03
C THR A 152 -6.84 0.15 5.19
N PHE A 153 -6.48 1.12 4.34
CA PHE A 153 -5.16 1.71 4.27
C PHE A 153 -5.22 3.19 4.55
N THR A 154 -4.24 3.69 5.28
CA THR A 154 -4.12 5.12 5.58
C THR A 154 -2.67 5.48 5.78
N HIS A 155 -2.32 6.73 5.52
CA HIS A 155 -0.99 7.23 5.83
C HIS A 155 -1.05 8.69 6.27
N GLY A 156 -0.03 9.08 7.01
CA GLY A 156 0.06 10.41 7.58
C GLY A 156 1.28 10.56 8.50
N PHE A 157 1.32 11.68 9.21
CA PHE A 157 2.37 11.96 10.20
C PHE A 157 1.89 11.60 11.59
N GLU A 158 2.26 10.40 12.02
CA GLU A 158 1.96 9.87 13.33
C GLU A 158 2.81 10.52 14.42
N LYS A 159 2.30 10.46 15.65
CA LYS A 159 3.04 10.87 16.84
C LYS A 159 3.14 9.73 17.82
N LEU A 160 4.32 9.59 18.38
CA LEU A 160 4.62 8.70 19.49
C LEU A 160 4.86 9.55 20.74
N ARG A 161 4.33 9.10 21.88
CA ARG A 161 4.49 9.81 23.18
C ARG A 161 4.04 11.27 23.11
N GLU A 162 2.86 11.49 22.53
CA GLU A 162 2.33 12.83 22.29
C GLU A 162 2.18 13.64 23.60
N GLY A 163 2.69 14.86 23.61
CA GLY A 163 2.69 15.73 24.79
C GLY A 163 3.78 15.43 25.83
N LEU A 164 4.67 14.48 25.57
CA LEU A 164 5.80 14.16 26.44
C LEU A 164 7.12 14.79 25.94
N PRO A 165 8.13 15.00 26.82
CA PRO A 165 9.38 15.66 26.44
C PRO A 165 10.18 14.95 25.33
N ASP A 166 9.95 13.65 25.15
CA ASP A 166 10.56 12.80 24.14
C ASP A 166 9.62 12.51 22.96
N GLN A 167 8.55 13.30 22.76
CA GLN A 167 7.63 13.14 21.64
C GLN A 167 8.39 12.99 20.32
N LEU A 168 7.94 12.05 19.50
CA LEU A 168 8.44 11.80 18.16
C LEU A 168 7.29 11.97 17.17
N GLN A 169 7.55 12.63 16.04
CA GLN A 169 6.64 12.69 14.90
C GLN A 169 7.33 12.04 13.70
N PHE A 170 6.61 11.20 12.96
CA PHE A 170 7.17 10.40 11.87
C PHE A 170 6.09 10.05 10.85
N TYR A 171 6.50 9.75 9.63
CA TYR A 171 5.60 9.24 8.60
C TYR A 171 5.27 7.76 8.84
N ALA A 172 4.00 7.38 8.66
CA ALA A 172 3.60 5.98 8.60
C ALA A 172 2.47 5.77 7.59
N LEU A 173 2.58 4.71 6.79
CA LEU A 173 1.48 4.05 6.10
C LEU A 173 1.06 2.84 6.92
N THR A 174 -0.23 2.64 7.18
CA THR A 174 -0.74 1.55 8.02
C THR A 174 -1.86 0.79 7.32
N ALA A 175 -1.99 -0.50 7.66
CA ALA A 175 -3.04 -1.37 7.16
C ALA A 175 -3.81 -2.04 8.30
N HIS A 176 -5.11 -2.23 8.09
CA HIS A 176 -5.99 -2.98 8.99
C HIS A 176 -6.80 -3.99 8.18
N TYR A 177 -7.21 -5.07 8.84
CA TYR A 177 -7.93 -6.18 8.22
C TYR A 177 -9.07 -6.70 9.09
N ALA A 178 -10.14 -7.17 8.44
CA ALA A 178 -11.15 -8.03 9.04
C ALA A 178 -11.68 -9.10 8.08
N ASP A 179 -11.83 -10.31 8.61
CA ASP A 179 -12.59 -11.42 8.01
C ASP A 179 -14.07 -11.26 8.41
N LEU A 180 -14.96 -11.16 7.43
CA LEU A 180 -16.38 -10.91 7.61
C LEU A 180 -17.21 -12.20 7.61
N THR A 181 -16.60 -13.35 7.30
CA THR A 181 -17.30 -14.62 7.07
C THR A 181 -17.77 -15.31 8.36
N ASN A 182 -17.20 -14.92 9.51
CA ASN A 182 -17.50 -15.49 10.82
C ASN A 182 -18.19 -14.49 11.78
N GLY A 183 -18.85 -13.47 11.23
CA GLY A 183 -19.56 -12.43 11.98
C GLY A 183 -18.67 -11.76 13.03
N VAL A 184 -19.18 -11.54 14.24
CA VAL A 184 -18.43 -10.89 15.35
C VAL A 184 -17.16 -11.63 15.78
N ASN A 185 -17.01 -12.91 15.41
CA ASN A 185 -15.83 -13.72 15.70
C ASN A 185 -14.82 -13.77 14.54
N GLY A 186 -15.05 -12.99 13.49
CA GLY A 186 -14.11 -12.81 12.40
C GLY A 186 -12.77 -12.27 12.90
N ARG A 187 -11.67 -12.82 12.34
CA ARG A 187 -10.32 -12.38 12.69
C ARG A 187 -10.15 -10.93 12.25
N ASN A 188 -9.57 -10.09 13.09
CA ASN A 188 -9.18 -8.72 12.72
C ASN A 188 -7.88 -8.31 13.42
N ALA A 189 -7.16 -7.37 12.81
CA ALA A 189 -5.96 -6.77 13.38
C ALA A 189 -5.60 -5.45 12.70
N ALA A 190 -4.84 -4.61 13.42
CA ALA A 190 -3.91 -3.68 12.78
C ALA A 190 -2.72 -4.51 12.29
N LEU A 191 -2.49 -4.56 10.98
CA LEU A 191 -1.54 -5.50 10.39
C LEU A 191 -0.09 -5.05 10.52
N GLY A 192 0.14 -3.74 10.50
CA GLY A 192 1.49 -3.19 10.52
C GLY A 192 1.57 -1.85 9.83
N MET A 193 2.81 -1.41 9.63
CA MET A 193 3.12 -0.14 8.99
C MET A 193 4.30 -0.19 8.04
N GLN A 194 4.43 0.82 7.19
CA GLN A 194 5.66 1.20 6.49
C GLN A 194 6.07 2.61 6.90
N LEU A 195 7.38 2.84 6.91
CA LEU A 195 7.98 4.11 7.34
C LEU A 195 8.61 4.90 6.17
N ALA A 196 8.43 4.43 4.93
CA ALA A 196 8.88 5.07 3.70
C ALA A 196 7.94 4.68 2.53
N GLN A 197 8.05 5.41 1.42
CA GLN A 197 7.33 5.17 0.17
C GLN A 197 7.83 3.91 -0.56
N ARG A 198 7.10 3.53 -1.62
CA ARG A 198 7.45 2.50 -2.61
C ARG A 198 7.79 1.13 -2.01
N GLY A 199 7.10 0.80 -0.92
CA GLY A 199 7.31 -0.46 -0.20
C GLY A 199 8.70 -0.58 0.44
N LEU A 200 9.52 0.48 0.43
CA LEU A 200 10.90 0.41 0.86
C LEU A 200 10.95 0.12 2.37
N PRO A 201 11.77 -0.86 2.81
CA PRO A 201 11.96 -1.16 4.22
C PRO A 201 12.92 -0.14 4.86
N ASN A 202 12.69 1.15 4.61
CA ASN A 202 13.53 2.26 5.06
C ASN A 202 12.76 3.11 6.05
N VAL A 203 13.49 4.01 6.70
CA VAL A 203 12.94 5.03 7.59
C VAL A 203 13.34 6.40 7.08
N LEU A 204 12.44 7.38 7.20
CA LEU A 204 12.75 8.74 6.75
C LEU A 204 13.65 9.47 7.74
N ARG A 205 14.69 10.12 7.23
CA ARG A 205 15.66 10.91 8.00
C ARG A 205 15.79 12.26 7.33
N GLY A 206 15.89 13.31 8.14
CA GLY A 206 15.92 14.66 7.58
C GLY A 206 15.96 15.73 8.63
N THR A 207 16.10 16.96 8.18
CA THR A 207 16.15 18.11 9.06
C THR A 207 15.51 19.30 8.39
N THR A 208 14.97 20.22 9.19
CA THR A 208 14.40 21.46 8.69
C THR A 208 15.45 22.44 8.16
N ALA A 209 16.73 22.17 8.41
CA ALA A 209 17.86 22.95 7.92
C ALA A 209 18.25 22.65 6.46
N ASP A 210 17.70 21.58 5.87
CA ASP A 210 17.85 21.26 4.44
C ASP A 210 16.81 22.07 3.65
N PHE A 211 17.26 23.17 3.05
CA PHE A 211 16.40 24.16 2.42
C PHE A 211 16.18 23.90 0.93
N ASP A 212 17.15 23.30 0.24
CA ASP A 212 17.05 22.97 -1.18
C ASP A 212 16.60 21.52 -1.46
N THR A 213 16.41 20.74 -0.39
CA THR A 213 15.85 19.39 -0.36
C THR A 213 16.62 18.35 -1.14
N ASP A 214 17.94 18.47 -1.10
CA ASP A 214 18.85 17.50 -1.70
C ASP A 214 19.28 16.38 -0.74
N GLY A 215 18.83 16.41 0.52
CA GLY A 215 19.08 15.39 1.54
C GLY A 215 20.35 15.63 2.35
N ASN A 216 21.00 16.80 2.21
CA ASN A 216 22.14 17.18 3.03
C ASN A 216 22.01 18.62 3.58
N VAL A 217 22.92 18.97 4.48
CA VAL A 217 23.03 20.34 5.00
C VAL A 217 24.46 20.82 4.85
N ASP A 218 24.69 21.65 3.86
CA ASP A 218 26.01 22.15 3.48
C ASP A 218 26.05 23.67 3.29
N GLY A 219 26.98 24.16 2.46
CA GLY A 219 27.12 25.58 2.17
C GLY A 219 25.99 26.14 1.29
N GLY A 220 25.26 25.30 0.57
CA GLY A 220 24.07 25.63 -0.21
C GLY A 220 22.99 26.24 0.67
N GLU A 221 22.66 25.57 1.78
CA GLU A 221 21.64 26.00 2.74
C GLU A 221 22.02 27.34 3.37
N PHE A 222 23.31 27.51 3.70
CA PHE A 222 23.81 28.77 4.22
C PHE A 222 23.62 29.92 3.23
N LEU A 223 23.84 29.68 1.93
CA LEU A 223 23.61 30.69 0.91
C LEU A 223 22.11 31.00 0.75
N THR A 224 21.24 29.99 0.87
CA THR A 224 19.78 30.17 0.85
C THR A 224 19.33 31.05 2.01
N TRP A 225 19.74 30.73 3.24
CA TRP A 225 19.49 31.56 4.42
C TRP A 225 20.03 32.99 4.24
N GLN A 226 21.30 33.15 3.82
CA GLN A 226 21.95 34.46 3.70
C GLN A 226 21.22 35.38 2.71
N ARG A 227 20.72 34.83 1.60
CA ARG A 227 19.99 35.60 0.58
C ARG A 227 18.63 36.10 1.07
N ASN A 228 18.03 35.39 2.01
CA ASN A 228 16.67 35.65 2.48
C ASN A 228 16.60 36.22 3.91
N ALA A 229 17.73 36.46 4.59
CA ALA A 229 17.82 36.97 5.96
C ALA A 229 17.12 38.33 6.22
N THR A 230 16.52 38.93 5.21
CA THR A 230 15.68 40.14 5.31
C THR A 230 14.17 39.85 5.32
N VAL A 231 13.75 38.60 5.10
CA VAL A 231 12.35 38.18 5.10
C VAL A 231 11.90 38.03 6.55
N THR A 232 10.95 38.87 6.97
CA THR A 232 10.47 38.91 8.37
C THR A 232 9.09 38.31 8.57
N THR A 233 8.37 37.99 7.50
CA THR A 233 7.02 37.39 7.52
C THR A 233 6.78 36.60 6.23
N GLY A 234 6.14 35.44 6.32
CA GLY A 234 5.78 34.62 5.15
C GLY A 234 6.97 33.92 4.49
N ALA A 235 8.10 33.79 5.19
CA ALA A 235 9.16 32.90 4.76
C ALA A 235 8.66 31.45 4.66
N THR A 236 9.25 30.69 3.77
CA THR A 236 9.07 29.25 3.67
C THR A 236 10.37 28.55 4.02
N ARG A 237 10.33 27.25 4.29
CA ARG A 237 11.55 26.46 4.52
C ARG A 237 12.55 26.60 3.37
N ALA A 238 12.09 26.60 2.12
CA ALA A 238 12.94 26.81 0.94
C ALA A 238 13.58 28.21 0.87
N MET A 239 13.09 29.17 1.66
CA MET A 239 13.71 30.48 1.85
C MET A 239 14.71 30.50 2.99
N GLY A 240 14.85 29.42 3.78
CA GLY A 240 15.76 29.35 4.92
C GLY A 240 15.09 29.55 6.28
N ASP A 241 13.76 29.39 6.37
CA ASP A 241 13.00 29.38 7.63
C ASP A 241 12.99 27.94 8.20
N ALA A 242 13.99 27.63 9.02
CA ALA A 242 14.21 26.29 9.57
C ALA A 242 13.33 26.01 10.80
N ASP A 243 12.87 27.03 11.52
CA ASP A 243 11.99 26.86 12.67
C ASP A 243 10.49 27.00 12.33
N GLY A 244 10.19 27.43 11.09
CA GLY A 244 8.84 27.54 10.54
C GLY A 244 8.08 28.75 11.08
N ASN A 245 8.76 29.76 11.64
CA ASN A 245 8.11 30.92 12.26
C ASN A 245 7.66 32.00 11.24
N GLY A 246 7.99 31.81 9.96
CA GLY A 246 7.68 32.72 8.87
C GLY A 246 8.69 33.85 8.68
N ALA A 247 9.84 33.82 9.35
CA ALA A 247 10.95 34.73 9.15
C ALA A 247 12.24 33.94 8.85
N VAL A 248 13.24 34.62 8.28
CA VAL A 248 14.59 34.07 8.08
C VAL A 248 15.55 34.91 8.90
N ASP A 249 15.99 34.39 10.04
CA ASP A 249 16.78 35.13 11.02
C ASP A 249 17.88 34.29 11.71
N ALA A 250 18.38 34.77 12.86
CA ALA A 250 19.47 34.11 13.56
C ALA A 250 19.08 32.75 14.17
N ALA A 251 17.80 32.50 14.43
CA ALA A 251 17.31 31.21 14.91
C ALA A 251 17.48 30.14 13.83
N ASP A 252 17.17 30.46 12.57
CA ASP A 252 17.35 29.55 11.45
C ASP A 252 18.81 29.25 11.16
N LEU A 253 19.66 30.27 11.25
CA LEU A 253 21.11 30.07 11.15
C LEU A 253 21.62 29.13 12.23
N ALA A 254 21.11 29.25 13.47
CA ALA A 254 21.49 28.36 14.56
C ALA A 254 21.02 26.91 14.30
N ALA A 255 19.84 26.73 13.71
CA ALA A 255 19.35 25.42 13.27
C ALA A 255 20.26 24.82 12.18
N TRP A 256 20.63 25.60 11.16
CA TRP A 256 21.59 25.18 10.14
C TRP A 256 22.96 24.82 10.74
N GLN A 257 23.51 25.66 11.63
CA GLN A 257 24.80 25.39 12.28
C GLN A 257 24.81 24.09 13.08
N ALA A 258 23.69 23.74 13.72
CA ALA A 258 23.56 22.50 14.46
C ALA A 258 23.52 21.25 13.57
N LYS A 259 23.27 21.44 12.27
CA LYS A 259 23.04 20.38 11.28
C LYS A 259 24.04 20.36 10.14
N PHE A 260 24.93 21.34 10.05
CA PHE A 260 25.96 21.37 9.02
C PHE A 260 26.77 20.07 8.97
N GLY A 261 26.84 19.48 7.78
CA GLY A 261 27.45 18.17 7.51
C GLY A 261 26.51 16.97 7.71
N PHE A 262 25.23 17.19 8.03
CA PHE A 262 24.21 16.15 7.97
C PHE A 262 24.02 15.71 6.51
N ASP A 263 23.86 14.41 6.31
CA ASP A 263 23.65 13.77 5.02
C ASP A 263 22.85 12.49 5.25
N VAL A 264 21.66 12.42 4.64
CA VAL A 264 20.74 11.28 4.74
C VAL A 264 21.41 9.98 4.28
N ALA A 265 22.29 10.04 3.26
CA ALA A 265 22.97 8.86 2.73
C ALA A 265 23.87 8.17 3.77
N ASN A 266 24.27 8.87 4.83
CA ASN A 266 25.11 8.38 5.91
C ASN A 266 24.40 8.38 7.28
N ALA A 267 23.10 8.67 7.32
CA ALA A 267 22.34 8.78 8.55
C ALA A 267 22.21 7.43 9.28
N THR A 268 22.34 7.47 10.60
CA THR A 268 22.05 6.32 11.46
C THR A 268 20.58 6.29 11.85
N PHE A 269 20.10 5.17 12.40
CA PHE A 269 18.72 5.09 12.89
C PHE A 269 18.36 6.14 13.95
N GLY A 270 19.32 6.59 14.76
CA GLY A 270 19.08 7.60 15.80
C GLY A 270 19.20 9.06 15.32
N ALA A 271 19.60 9.29 14.07
CA ALA A 271 19.77 10.63 13.54
C ALA A 271 18.41 11.25 13.21
N ASP A 272 18.17 12.49 13.63
CA ASP A 272 17.17 13.42 13.10
C ASP A 272 15.91 12.77 12.47
N TYR A 273 15.08 12.21 13.35
CA TYR A 273 13.76 11.71 12.97
C TYR A 273 12.97 12.85 12.33
N PHE A 274 12.35 12.57 11.19
CA PHE A 274 11.74 13.60 10.40
C PHE A 274 10.35 13.23 9.93
N ALA A 275 9.44 14.19 10.09
CA ALA A 275 8.18 14.26 9.39
C ALA A 275 8.21 15.55 8.55
N PRO A 276 8.01 15.48 7.22
CA PRO A 276 7.77 16.62 6.35
C PRO A 276 6.90 17.70 7.00
N GLN A 277 7.34 18.95 6.91
CA GLN A 277 6.63 20.12 7.48
C GLN A 277 5.88 20.92 6.40
N ASN A 278 6.27 20.78 5.13
CA ASN A 278 5.66 21.49 4.01
C ASN A 278 5.61 20.59 2.77
N PRO A 279 4.44 19.97 2.49
CA PRO A 279 4.18 19.14 1.30
C PRO A 279 4.57 19.76 -0.05
N ASN A 280 4.59 21.09 -0.16
CA ASN A 280 4.89 21.79 -1.42
C ASN A 280 6.40 22.06 -1.61
N ALA A 281 7.22 21.74 -0.61
CA ALA A 281 8.66 21.99 -0.62
C ALA A 281 9.48 20.76 -0.24
N ASP A 282 8.91 19.80 0.49
CA ASP A 282 9.58 18.55 0.87
C ASP A 282 9.74 17.62 -0.34
N ASN A 283 10.85 16.87 -0.34
CA ASN A 283 11.17 15.84 -1.31
C ASN A 283 11.41 14.53 -0.54
N SER A 284 10.40 13.65 -0.49
CA SER A 284 10.47 12.41 0.28
C SER A 284 11.56 11.47 -0.22
N ASP A 285 11.98 11.57 -1.49
CA ASP A 285 13.05 10.74 -2.05
C ASP A 285 14.43 11.15 -1.50
N ALA A 286 14.62 12.42 -1.14
CA ALA A 286 15.84 12.89 -0.47
C ALA A 286 15.91 12.46 1.01
N LEU A 287 14.79 12.01 1.58
CA LEU A 287 14.67 11.67 3.00
C LEU A 287 14.85 10.17 3.28
N ILE A 288 15.05 9.33 2.26
CA ILE A 288 15.17 7.87 2.43
C ILE A 288 16.46 7.55 3.20
N GLY A 289 16.30 7.27 4.49
CA GLY A 289 17.40 6.94 5.39
C GLY A 289 17.79 5.45 5.38
N PRO A 290 18.36 4.92 6.47
CA PRO A 290 18.88 3.56 6.51
C PRO A 290 17.78 2.50 6.36
N THR A 291 18.13 1.39 5.71
CA THR A 291 17.27 0.21 5.56
C THR A 291 17.17 -0.57 6.87
N LEU A 292 15.95 -0.89 7.28
CA LEU A 292 15.62 -1.75 8.40
C LEU A 292 16.07 -3.20 8.13
N PRO A 293 16.78 -3.84 9.06
CA PRO A 293 17.39 -5.14 8.83
C PRO A 293 16.34 -6.26 8.75
N GLY A 294 16.43 -7.10 7.71
CA GLY A 294 15.66 -8.35 7.63
C GLY A 294 14.23 -8.19 7.13
N LEU A 295 13.87 -7.01 6.62
CA LEU A 295 12.63 -6.77 5.87
C LEU A 295 12.94 -6.69 4.37
N ALA A 296 12.06 -7.25 3.55
CA ALA A 296 12.05 -7.08 2.10
C ALA A 296 11.13 -5.92 1.69
N PRO A 297 11.24 -5.40 0.45
CA PRO A 297 10.25 -4.49 -0.09
C PRO A 297 8.84 -5.05 0.01
N GLY A 298 7.90 -4.25 0.46
CA GLY A 298 6.52 -4.64 0.68
C GLY A 298 6.21 -5.18 2.07
N ASP A 299 7.21 -5.62 2.84
CA ASP A 299 6.97 -6.18 4.18
C ASP A 299 6.45 -5.10 5.14
N LEU A 300 5.52 -5.50 6.00
CA LEU A 300 5.00 -4.65 7.06
C LEU A 300 5.86 -4.76 8.32
N ILE A 301 6.06 -3.61 8.97
CA ILE A 301 6.61 -3.51 10.31
C ILE A 301 5.47 -3.77 11.30
N ASP A 302 5.60 -4.84 12.08
CA ASP A 302 4.66 -5.20 13.15
C ASP A 302 5.38 -5.43 14.48
N LYS A 303 4.64 -5.79 15.53
CA LYS A 303 5.22 -6.02 16.86
C LYS A 303 6.20 -7.19 16.89
N VAL A 304 6.03 -8.20 16.02
CA VAL A 304 6.90 -9.37 15.96
C VAL A 304 8.27 -8.94 15.42
N TYR A 305 8.29 -8.15 14.35
CA TYR A 305 9.51 -7.53 13.86
C TYR A 305 10.15 -6.62 14.91
N ALA A 306 9.37 -5.71 15.52
CA ALA A 306 9.87 -4.75 16.49
C ALA A 306 10.43 -5.39 17.77
N GLN A 307 9.98 -6.60 18.13
CA GLN A 307 10.52 -7.38 19.25
C GLN A 307 11.66 -8.33 18.84
N GLY A 308 11.85 -8.54 17.53
CA GLY A 308 12.83 -9.45 16.94
C GLY A 308 13.94 -8.72 16.21
N ALA A 309 13.95 -8.83 14.89
CA ALA A 309 14.99 -8.27 14.01
C ALA A 309 15.11 -6.73 14.10
N GLY A 310 14.04 -6.06 14.53
CA GLY A 310 14.02 -4.64 14.86
C GLY A 310 14.70 -4.26 16.17
N THR A 311 15.47 -5.16 16.82
CA THR A 311 16.19 -4.87 18.06
C THR A 311 17.69 -5.12 17.99
N VAL A 312 18.47 -4.31 18.71
CA VAL A 312 19.90 -4.50 18.96
C VAL A 312 20.16 -4.34 20.45
N ASN A 313 20.74 -5.38 21.08
CA ASN A 313 21.02 -5.43 22.52
C ASN A 313 19.78 -5.13 23.41
N GLY A 314 18.60 -5.59 22.98
CA GLY A 314 17.34 -5.42 23.71
C GLY A 314 16.68 -4.04 23.56
N ASN A 315 17.22 -3.15 22.72
CA ASN A 315 16.61 -1.87 22.38
C ASN A 315 16.13 -1.89 20.94
N LEU A 316 15.04 -1.17 20.65
CA LEU A 316 14.59 -0.94 19.27
C LEU A 316 15.71 -0.29 18.46
N VAL A 317 15.92 -0.74 17.22
CA VAL A 317 16.91 -0.13 16.32
C VAL A 317 16.56 1.31 16.01
N THR A 318 15.27 1.63 15.99
CA THR A 318 14.74 2.99 15.84
C THR A 318 13.48 3.18 16.67
N ARG A 319 13.20 4.41 17.10
CA ARG A 319 12.11 4.72 18.05
C ARG A 319 10.72 4.57 17.45
N GLU A 320 10.55 4.81 16.15
CA GLU A 320 9.29 4.67 15.40
C GLU A 320 8.67 3.28 15.60
N LEU A 321 9.50 2.23 15.74
CA LEU A 321 9.04 0.84 15.94
C LEU A 321 8.21 0.67 17.22
N GLU A 322 8.37 1.55 18.21
CA GLU A 322 7.58 1.56 19.45
C GLU A 322 6.08 1.65 19.14
N PHE A 323 5.70 2.35 18.07
CA PHE A 323 4.32 2.49 17.63
C PHE A 323 3.62 1.16 17.36
N SER A 324 4.35 0.16 16.86
CA SER A 324 3.80 -1.17 16.54
C SER A 324 3.53 -2.03 17.78
N LEU A 325 4.12 -1.69 18.94
CA LEU A 325 4.10 -2.54 20.13
C LEU A 325 2.70 -2.65 20.75
N PRO A 326 2.47 -3.67 21.61
CA PRO A 326 1.23 -3.77 22.39
C PRO A 326 1.03 -2.57 23.32
N ILE A 327 -0.23 -2.22 23.59
CA ILE A 327 -0.57 -1.22 24.61
C ILE A 327 0.07 -1.64 25.93
N ASP A 328 0.83 -0.72 26.53
CA ASP A 328 1.50 -0.96 27.80
C ASP A 328 0.46 -1.07 28.92
N GLY A 329 0.47 -2.17 29.67
CA GLY A 329 -0.45 -2.37 30.79
C GLY A 329 -0.26 -1.35 31.93
N SER A 330 0.86 -0.64 31.95
CA SER A 330 1.12 0.48 32.86
C SER A 330 0.66 1.84 32.31
N ASP A 331 0.32 1.93 31.02
CA ASP A 331 -0.31 3.07 30.35
C ASP A 331 -1.69 2.68 29.76
N PRO A 332 -2.70 2.48 30.61
CA PRO A 332 -4.02 2.01 30.16
C PRO A 332 -4.78 3.04 29.31
N THR A 333 -4.32 4.29 29.29
CA THR A 333 -4.86 5.37 28.43
C THR A 333 -4.17 5.47 27.09
N ASN A 334 -3.14 4.64 26.86
CA ASN A 334 -2.33 4.61 25.66
C ASN A 334 -1.79 6.00 25.25
N THR A 335 -1.27 6.75 26.22
CA THR A 335 -0.54 8.01 25.99
C THR A 335 0.68 7.82 25.09
N PHE A 336 1.28 6.63 25.08
CA PHE A 336 2.41 6.31 24.20
C PHE A 336 1.99 6.04 22.75
N LYS A 337 0.69 5.89 22.46
CA LYS A 337 0.14 5.66 21.10
C LYS A 337 0.56 4.33 20.48
N HIS A 338 0.75 3.30 21.31
CA HIS A 338 0.99 1.94 20.85
C HIS A 338 -0.23 1.40 20.10
N ARG A 339 0.00 0.68 19.00
CA ARG A 339 -1.07 0.21 18.09
C ARG A 339 -1.34 -1.29 18.14
N ASN A 340 -0.47 -2.06 18.81
CA ASN A 340 -0.56 -3.53 18.90
C ASN A 340 -0.67 -4.20 17.52
N MET A 341 0.22 -3.83 16.61
CA MET A 341 0.20 -4.31 15.22
C MET A 341 0.72 -5.74 15.11
N GLU A 342 0.04 -6.58 14.33
CA GLU A 342 0.47 -7.95 14.02
C GLU A 342 -0.05 -8.35 12.64
N ASN A 343 0.86 -8.73 11.75
CA ASN A 343 0.48 -9.09 10.39
C ASN A 343 -0.07 -10.52 10.34
N ILE A 344 -1.34 -10.68 10.72
CA ILE A 344 -1.99 -11.99 10.84
C ILE A 344 -2.40 -12.62 9.50
N VAL A 345 -2.26 -11.89 8.39
CA VAL A 345 -2.62 -12.35 7.03
C VAL A 345 -1.48 -12.24 6.03
N ASP A 346 -0.24 -12.06 6.51
CA ASP A 346 0.95 -11.93 5.66
C ASP A 346 0.75 -10.90 4.53
N LEU A 347 0.13 -9.76 4.84
CA LEU A 347 -0.10 -8.68 3.88
C LEU A 347 1.24 -8.02 3.50
N GLN A 348 1.42 -7.74 2.21
CA GLN A 348 2.43 -6.83 1.70
C GLN A 348 1.76 -5.54 1.23
N LEU A 349 2.47 -4.41 1.35
CA LEU A 349 1.93 -3.09 1.07
C LEU A 349 3.00 -2.18 0.45
N ALA A 350 2.59 -1.24 -0.38
CA ALA A 350 3.40 -0.15 -0.87
C ALA A 350 2.52 1.06 -1.21
N VAL A 351 3.11 2.26 -1.17
CA VAL A 351 2.47 3.50 -1.63
C VAL A 351 3.42 4.30 -2.50
N ASP A 352 2.92 4.79 -3.63
CA ASP A 352 3.60 5.78 -4.45
C ASP A 352 2.61 6.84 -4.96
N ASN A 353 2.54 7.95 -4.24
CA ASN A 353 1.71 9.11 -4.61
C ASN A 353 2.34 10.01 -5.69
N SER A 354 3.38 9.57 -6.41
CA SER A 354 4.11 10.45 -7.35
C SER A 354 3.36 10.81 -8.64
N ASN A 355 2.11 10.38 -8.82
CA ASN A 355 1.32 10.80 -9.97
C ASN A 355 0.75 12.22 -9.78
N ILE A 356 0.67 12.94 -10.90
CA ILE A 356 0.13 14.32 -11.02
C ILE A 356 -0.92 14.43 -12.14
N ALA A 357 -1.18 13.31 -12.80
CA ALA A 357 -2.30 13.14 -13.70
C ALA A 357 -3.42 12.46 -12.91
N GLY A 358 -4.60 12.31 -13.48
CA GLY A 358 -5.71 11.66 -12.83
C GLY A 358 -7.02 12.21 -13.32
N VAL A 359 -8.02 12.24 -12.44
CA VAL A 359 -9.29 12.91 -12.68
C VAL A 359 -9.22 14.39 -12.31
N SER A 360 -10.19 15.20 -12.76
CA SER A 360 -10.24 16.61 -12.38
C SER A 360 -10.77 16.78 -10.96
N GLY A 361 -10.14 17.64 -10.17
CA GLY A 361 -10.60 18.07 -8.84
C GLY A 361 -11.68 19.16 -8.88
N ASN A 362 -12.07 19.57 -10.09
CA ASN A 362 -13.13 20.52 -10.33
C ASN A 362 -14.37 19.82 -10.89
N GLY A 363 -15.55 20.32 -10.51
CA GLY A 363 -16.80 19.89 -11.12
C GLY A 363 -16.94 20.31 -12.59
N PRO A 364 -18.00 19.87 -13.28
CA PRO A 364 -19.11 19.06 -12.76
C PRO A 364 -18.70 17.64 -12.36
N TYR A 365 -19.41 17.05 -11.40
CA TYR A 365 -19.15 15.68 -10.91
C TYR A 365 -20.09 14.64 -11.51
N ASP A 366 -21.13 15.09 -12.22
CA ASP A 366 -22.17 14.29 -12.87
C ASP A 366 -21.93 14.02 -14.36
N THR A 367 -20.73 14.34 -14.84
CA THR A 367 -20.28 14.03 -16.20
C THR A 367 -18.91 13.39 -16.15
N PRO A 368 -18.58 12.51 -17.12
CA PRO A 368 -17.25 11.91 -17.19
C PRO A 368 -16.13 12.95 -17.16
N THR A 369 -15.07 12.62 -16.41
CA THR A 369 -13.84 13.39 -16.34
C THR A 369 -13.25 13.59 -17.73
N THR A 370 -12.64 14.75 -17.94
CA THR A 370 -11.96 15.11 -19.20
C THR A 370 -10.46 14.95 -19.13
N ASP A 371 -9.94 14.61 -17.94
CA ASP A 371 -8.52 14.45 -17.70
C ASP A 371 -8.08 13.02 -18.06
N ASP A 372 -6.92 12.58 -17.57
CA ASP A 372 -6.21 11.42 -18.12
C ASP A 372 -5.95 10.30 -17.08
N PRO A 373 -6.97 9.79 -16.35
CA PRO A 373 -6.79 8.74 -15.36
C PRO A 373 -6.20 7.44 -15.96
N GLN A 374 -6.42 7.18 -17.25
CA GLN A 374 -5.86 6.03 -17.97
C GLN A 374 -4.32 6.00 -18.01
N ASN A 375 -3.66 7.13 -17.76
CA ASN A 375 -2.20 7.24 -17.76
C ASN A 375 -1.58 7.03 -16.37
N VAL A 376 -2.40 6.95 -15.31
CA VAL A 376 -1.93 6.82 -13.93
C VAL A 376 -1.67 5.37 -13.57
N ARG A 377 -0.48 5.08 -13.04
CA ARG A 377 -0.01 3.72 -12.74
C ARG A 377 0.50 3.55 -11.31
N THR A 378 0.68 4.63 -10.57
CA THR A 378 1.19 4.56 -9.20
C THR A 378 0.07 4.85 -8.20
N GLY A 379 0.16 4.29 -6.99
CA GLY A 379 -0.80 4.52 -5.91
C GLY A 379 -0.58 3.56 -4.74
N ILE A 380 -1.67 3.06 -4.14
CA ILE A 380 -1.58 1.99 -3.14
C ILE A 380 -1.52 0.63 -3.84
N GLU A 381 -0.50 -0.14 -3.51
CA GLU A 381 -0.34 -1.52 -3.97
C GLU A 381 -0.32 -2.46 -2.77
N PHE A 382 -1.08 -3.55 -2.82
CA PHE A 382 -1.04 -4.56 -1.78
C PHE A 382 -1.07 -5.98 -2.34
N SER A 383 -0.56 -6.92 -1.54
CA SER A 383 -0.67 -8.34 -1.83
C SER A 383 -1.05 -9.16 -0.62
N ILE A 384 -2.00 -10.08 -0.78
CA ILE A 384 -2.48 -10.98 0.26
C ILE A 384 -2.47 -12.43 -0.25
N PRO A 385 -2.05 -13.43 0.56
CA PRO A 385 -2.17 -14.83 0.18
C PRO A 385 -3.62 -15.22 -0.09
N LEU A 386 -3.85 -16.00 -1.15
CA LEU A 386 -5.18 -16.51 -1.49
C LEU A 386 -5.79 -17.35 -0.36
N THR A 387 -4.95 -18.03 0.41
CA THR A 387 -5.38 -18.85 1.56
C THR A 387 -5.91 -18.01 2.72
N GLU A 388 -5.48 -16.76 2.87
CA GLU A 388 -5.96 -15.89 3.94
C GLU A 388 -7.34 -15.30 3.63
N ILE A 389 -7.70 -15.22 2.34
CA ILE A 389 -9.00 -14.75 1.85
C ILE A 389 -9.94 -15.89 1.42
N GLY A 390 -9.69 -17.12 1.90
CA GLY A 390 -10.56 -18.27 1.64
C GLY A 390 -10.69 -18.69 0.17
N TYR A 391 -9.88 -18.12 -0.73
CA TYR A 391 -10.03 -18.31 -2.16
C TYR A 391 -9.69 -19.73 -2.58
N THR A 392 -10.62 -20.36 -3.31
CA THR A 392 -10.47 -21.73 -3.83
C THR A 392 -10.40 -21.77 -5.36
N SER A 393 -11.26 -21.01 -6.04
CA SER A 393 -11.34 -20.94 -7.50
C SER A 393 -12.29 -19.82 -7.94
N GLY A 394 -12.25 -19.48 -9.22
CA GLY A 394 -13.18 -18.51 -9.82
C GLY A 394 -12.61 -17.09 -9.85
N PRO A 395 -13.38 -16.11 -10.34
CA PRO A 395 -12.98 -14.72 -10.24
C PRO A 395 -13.06 -14.23 -8.80
N ILE A 396 -12.23 -13.25 -8.45
CA ILE A 396 -12.34 -12.46 -7.21
C ILE A 396 -12.97 -11.13 -7.59
N LYS A 397 -13.89 -10.60 -6.79
CA LYS A 397 -14.38 -9.23 -6.96
C LYS A 397 -13.80 -8.34 -5.87
N LEU A 398 -13.59 -7.08 -6.22
CA LEU A 398 -13.06 -6.07 -5.32
C LEU A 398 -13.75 -4.75 -5.53
N ILE A 399 -14.20 -4.12 -4.44
CA ILE A 399 -14.58 -2.71 -4.44
C ILE A 399 -13.60 -1.94 -3.57
N ALA A 400 -13.13 -0.81 -4.07
CA ALA A 400 -12.30 0.14 -3.35
C ALA A 400 -12.95 1.53 -3.41
N PHE A 401 -12.89 2.27 -2.31
CA PHE A 401 -13.32 3.67 -2.30
C PHE A 401 -12.53 4.51 -1.31
N VAL A 402 -12.51 5.81 -1.55
CA VAL A 402 -11.93 6.79 -0.62
C VAL A 402 -12.95 7.15 0.46
N ASN A 403 -12.48 7.20 1.70
CA ASN A 403 -13.25 7.67 2.85
C ASN A 403 -12.42 8.69 3.64
N ASN A 404 -13.06 9.50 4.47
CA ASN A 404 -12.33 10.36 5.40
C ASN A 404 -11.68 9.54 6.52
N GLY A 405 -10.82 10.18 7.32
CA GLY A 405 -10.11 9.48 8.39
C GLY A 405 -10.97 8.87 9.49
N GLY A 406 -12.27 9.21 9.58
CA GLY A 406 -13.22 8.65 10.54
C GLY A 406 -14.12 7.53 10.00
N HIS A 407 -13.95 7.16 8.73
CA HIS A 407 -14.85 6.27 7.98
C HIS A 407 -16.31 6.72 7.91
N ASP A 408 -16.58 8.02 8.15
CA ASP A 408 -17.94 8.57 8.27
C ASP A 408 -18.27 9.62 7.20
N TYR A 409 -17.43 9.74 6.17
CA TYR A 409 -17.67 10.59 5.02
C TYR A 409 -17.05 10.01 3.75
N LEU A 410 -17.88 9.33 2.95
CA LEU A 410 -17.45 8.62 1.76
C LEU A 410 -17.31 9.58 0.56
N ALA A 411 -16.18 9.51 -0.12
CA ALA A 411 -15.88 10.31 -1.30
C ALA A 411 -16.60 9.78 -2.53
N ASN A 412 -16.68 10.58 -3.59
CA ASN A 412 -17.16 10.11 -4.90
C ASN A 412 -16.12 9.30 -5.69
N GLN A 413 -15.06 8.83 -5.03
CA GLN A 413 -13.97 8.07 -5.63
C GLN A 413 -14.15 6.60 -5.27
N VAL A 414 -14.72 5.86 -6.21
CA VAL A 414 -15.07 4.44 -6.09
C VAL A 414 -14.52 3.70 -7.32
N SER A 415 -14.07 2.46 -7.14
CA SER A 415 -13.63 1.57 -8.22
C SER A 415 -14.77 1.21 -9.18
N GLY A 416 -14.46 0.43 -10.22
CA GLY A 416 -15.47 -0.02 -11.18
C GLY A 416 -15.95 1.12 -12.09
N GLU A 417 -17.22 1.11 -12.44
CA GLU A 417 -17.89 2.24 -13.08
C GLU A 417 -18.05 3.36 -12.05
N GLY A 418 -17.40 4.51 -12.29
CA GLY A 418 -17.49 5.61 -11.34
C GLY A 418 -18.90 6.16 -11.21
N VAL A 419 -19.20 6.71 -10.04
CA VAL A 419 -20.55 7.06 -9.59
C VAL A 419 -21.16 8.25 -10.33
N LEU A 420 -20.35 9.06 -11.04
CA LEU A 420 -20.76 10.29 -11.71
C LEU A 420 -21.69 11.13 -10.83
N PHE A 421 -21.22 11.35 -9.60
CA PHE A 421 -21.93 12.10 -8.58
C PHE A 421 -20.93 12.83 -7.67
N GLY A 422 -21.44 13.75 -6.85
CA GLY A 422 -20.65 14.36 -5.79
C GLY A 422 -20.37 13.38 -4.65
N ASN A 423 -19.66 13.81 -3.61
CA ASN A 423 -19.37 13.01 -2.42
C ASN A 423 -20.66 12.43 -1.84
N LEU A 424 -20.60 11.15 -1.47
CA LEU A 424 -21.74 10.41 -0.92
C LEU A 424 -21.97 10.78 0.55
N GLY A 425 -20.92 11.25 1.23
CA GLY A 425 -21.01 11.82 2.57
C GLY A 425 -21.24 10.76 3.64
N GLY A 426 -21.91 11.15 4.74
CA GLY A 426 -22.13 10.28 5.90
C GLY A 426 -23.40 9.42 5.84
N LEU A 427 -24.23 9.60 4.80
CA LEU A 427 -25.29 8.64 4.47
C LEU A 427 -24.66 7.63 3.51
N LEU A 428 -24.46 6.41 3.99
CA LEU A 428 -23.83 5.38 3.18
C LEU A 428 -24.78 4.98 2.04
N PRO A 429 -24.24 4.79 0.82
CA PRO A 429 -25.06 4.53 -0.35
C PRO A 429 -25.61 3.10 -0.36
N ASP A 430 -26.68 2.93 -1.12
CA ASP A 430 -27.02 1.68 -1.77
C ASP A 430 -26.54 1.72 -3.23
N PHE A 431 -25.37 1.13 -3.51
CA PHE A 431 -24.73 1.25 -4.82
C PHE A 431 -25.62 0.72 -5.95
N GLU A 432 -26.30 -0.42 -5.73
CA GLU A 432 -27.19 -1.04 -6.71
C GLU A 432 -28.37 -0.14 -7.10
N LEU A 433 -28.95 0.57 -6.13
CA LEU A 433 -30.14 1.38 -6.37
C LEU A 433 -29.81 2.81 -6.82
N GLU A 434 -28.64 3.32 -6.46
CA GLU A 434 -28.27 4.72 -6.65
C GLU A 434 -27.43 4.97 -7.90
N PHE A 435 -26.61 4.01 -8.34
CA PHE A 435 -25.64 4.23 -9.43
C PHE A 435 -25.76 3.17 -10.54
N PRO A 436 -25.61 3.56 -11.81
CA PRO A 436 -25.55 2.61 -12.90
C PRO A 436 -24.19 1.89 -12.94
N GLY A 437 -24.20 0.66 -13.46
CA GLY A 437 -22.98 -0.13 -13.60
C GLY A 437 -22.66 -0.93 -12.34
N ASN A 438 -21.43 -1.42 -12.23
CA ASN A 438 -20.93 -2.04 -11.00
C ASN A 438 -19.76 -1.21 -10.48
N GLN A 439 -19.78 -0.86 -9.20
CA GLN A 439 -18.71 -0.17 -8.49
C GLN A 439 -17.61 -1.13 -8.00
N PHE A 440 -17.74 -2.43 -8.26
CA PHE A 440 -16.67 -3.42 -8.08
C PHE A 440 -15.99 -3.78 -9.40
N VAL A 441 -14.71 -4.16 -9.32
CA VAL A 441 -13.96 -4.80 -10.40
C VAL A 441 -13.98 -6.32 -10.26
N THR A 442 -13.78 -7.03 -11.36
CA THR A 442 -13.64 -8.50 -11.37
C THR A 442 -12.22 -8.87 -11.80
N ILE A 443 -11.47 -9.43 -10.85
CA ILE A 443 -10.13 -9.96 -11.07
C ILE A 443 -10.29 -11.38 -11.64
N PRO A 444 -9.81 -11.65 -12.86
CA PRO A 444 -10.01 -12.94 -13.49
C PRO A 444 -9.25 -14.04 -12.75
N ALA A 445 -9.84 -15.23 -12.71
CA ALA A 445 -9.16 -16.43 -12.22
C ALA A 445 -7.85 -16.63 -12.98
N PRO A 446 -6.77 -17.12 -12.34
CA PRO A 446 -5.52 -17.41 -13.03
C PRO A 446 -5.79 -18.37 -14.19
N ALA A 447 -5.27 -18.02 -15.37
CA ALA A 447 -5.42 -18.86 -16.55
C ALA A 447 -4.84 -20.24 -16.25
N VAL A 448 -5.69 -21.28 -16.29
CA VAL A 448 -5.20 -22.65 -16.19
C VAL A 448 -4.30 -22.87 -17.40
N ALA A 449 -2.99 -23.04 -17.16
CA ALA A 449 -2.06 -23.39 -18.22
C ALA A 449 -2.65 -24.60 -18.93
N ALA A 450 -3.04 -24.44 -20.20
CA ALA A 450 -3.54 -25.54 -21.00
C ALA A 450 -2.47 -26.63 -20.90
N ALA A 451 -2.80 -27.76 -20.28
CA ALA A 451 -1.89 -28.89 -20.19
C ALA A 451 -1.46 -29.17 -21.62
N ALA A 452 -0.20 -28.85 -21.96
CA ALA A 452 0.35 -29.15 -23.26
C ALA A 452 0.12 -30.65 -23.42
N ALA A 453 -0.79 -31.02 -24.34
CA ALA A 453 -1.22 -32.39 -24.51
C ALA A 453 0.03 -33.23 -24.66
N VAL A 454 0.39 -33.98 -23.61
CA VAL A 454 1.47 -34.95 -23.67
C VAL A 454 1.03 -35.91 -24.77
N PRO A 455 1.72 -35.97 -25.93
CA PRO A 455 1.37 -36.96 -26.93
C PRO A 455 1.46 -38.30 -26.23
N GLU A 456 0.38 -39.07 -26.21
CA GLU A 456 0.41 -40.40 -25.60
C GLU A 456 1.62 -41.17 -26.11
N PRO A 457 2.27 -42.02 -25.30
CA PRO A 457 3.50 -42.72 -25.66
C PRO A 457 3.41 -43.49 -27.00
N ALA A 458 2.19 -43.84 -27.45
CA ALA A 458 1.94 -44.39 -28.78
C ALA A 458 2.25 -43.42 -29.95
N ALA A 459 2.01 -42.12 -29.78
CA ALA A 459 2.31 -41.09 -30.79
C ALA A 459 3.82 -40.84 -30.95
N ALA A 460 4.57 -40.89 -29.85
CA ALA A 460 6.03 -40.82 -29.88
C ALA A 460 6.68 -42.07 -30.52
N LEU A 461 6.08 -43.25 -30.33
CA LEU A 461 6.52 -44.49 -31.00
C LEU A 461 6.26 -44.48 -32.52
N LEU A 462 5.20 -43.82 -32.98
CA LEU A 462 4.89 -43.67 -34.41
C LEU A 462 5.87 -42.73 -35.13
N LEU A 463 6.32 -41.67 -34.46
CA LEU A 463 7.35 -40.75 -34.98
C LEU A 463 8.73 -41.42 -35.10
N LEU A 464 9.10 -42.29 -34.14
CA LEU A 464 10.37 -43.04 -34.17
C LEU A 464 10.36 -44.20 -35.18
N SER A 465 9.21 -44.85 -35.40
CA SER A 465 9.08 -45.92 -36.41
C SER A 465 9.00 -45.39 -37.85
N GLY A 466 8.44 -44.19 -38.05
CA GLY A 466 8.44 -43.51 -39.36
C GLY A 466 9.84 -43.14 -39.86
N LEU A 467 10.75 -42.73 -38.96
CA LEU A 467 12.13 -42.39 -39.29
C LEU A 467 13.01 -43.63 -39.57
N ALA A 468 12.73 -44.77 -38.94
CA ALA A 468 13.44 -46.02 -39.20
C ALA A 468 13.11 -46.65 -40.56
N ALA A 469 11.89 -46.44 -41.07
CA ALA A 469 11.46 -46.95 -42.38
C ALA A 469 12.07 -46.20 -43.58
N LEU A 470 12.53 -44.95 -43.38
CA LEU A 470 13.18 -44.14 -44.42
C LEU A 470 14.70 -44.37 -44.55
N GLY A 471 15.31 -45.14 -43.62
CA GLY A 471 16.75 -45.39 -43.58
C GLY A 471 17.24 -46.62 -44.37
N VAL A 472 16.35 -47.44 -44.93
CA VAL A 472 16.71 -48.68 -45.65
C VAL A 472 16.26 -48.63 -47.11
N VAL A 473 16.72 -47.63 -47.86
CA VAL A 473 16.83 -47.74 -49.32
C VAL A 473 18.14 -47.08 -49.79
N ARG A 474 19.04 -47.94 -50.30
CA ARG A 474 20.30 -47.71 -51.05
C ARG A 474 21.63 -47.83 -50.28
N ARG A 475 22.30 -48.97 -50.47
CA ARG A 475 23.42 -49.09 -51.43
C ARG A 475 23.88 -50.55 -51.64
N ARG A 476 23.82 -50.94 -52.93
CA ARG A 476 24.50 -52.01 -53.68
C ARG A 476 24.30 -53.47 -53.27
#